data_AF-A0A9Q7BC01-F1
#
_entry.id   AF-A0A9Q7BC01-F1
#
_cell.length_a   1.000
_cell.length_b   1.000
_cell.length_c   1.000
_cell.angle_alpha   90.00
_cell.angle_beta   90.00
_cell.angle_gamma   90.00
#
_symmetry.space_group_name_H-M   'P 1'
#
loop_
_entity.id
_entity.type
_entity.pdbx_description
1 polymer ?
#
loop_
_entity_poly.entity_id
_entity_poly.type
_entity_poly.pdbx_seq_one_letter_code
_entity_poly.pdbx_strand_id
1 'polypeptide(L)'
;MKDVQDSKASRQPDPRDRLIVALYAQLKAERETREALEWLIHNGTLSSAVLEAVAGDAVPAASSDELAAVEKIVALDNRRRGH
;
A
#
# COMPACT_ATOMS: atom_id res chain seq x y z
N MET A 1 -31.35 -36.13 6.14
CA MET A 1 -29.93 -36.39 5.83
C MET A 1 -29.64 -36.02 4.39
N LYS A 2 -29.12 -34.82 4.14
CA LYS A 2 -27.90 -34.60 3.35
C LYS A 2 -27.62 -33.10 3.32
N ASP A 3 -26.66 -32.74 4.14
CA ASP A 3 -26.00 -31.45 4.20
C ASP A 3 -25.46 -31.10 2.82
N VAL A 4 -26.05 -30.08 2.19
CA VAL A 4 -25.38 -29.32 1.14
C VAL A 4 -24.82 -28.09 1.84
N GLN A 5 -23.78 -28.32 2.63
CA GLN A 5 -22.80 -27.28 2.92
C GLN A 5 -22.15 -26.97 1.57
N ASP A 6 -22.76 -26.04 0.86
CA ASP A 6 -22.16 -25.42 -0.31
C ASP A 6 -20.94 -24.68 0.20
N SER A 7 -19.80 -25.36 0.08
CA SER A 7 -18.50 -24.86 0.43
C SER A 7 -18.29 -23.58 -0.34
N LYS A 8 -18.52 -22.44 0.33
CA LYS A 8 -18.00 -21.12 -0.06
C LYS A 8 -16.49 -21.27 -0.14
N ALA A 9 -16.00 -21.82 -1.25
CA ALA A 9 -14.62 -21.80 -1.62
C ALA A 9 -14.27 -20.31 -1.64
N SER A 10 -13.59 -19.86 -0.58
CA SER A 10 -13.09 -18.52 -0.44
C SER A 10 -12.16 -18.27 -1.62
N ARG A 11 -12.71 -17.73 -2.71
CA ARG A 11 -11.93 -17.31 -3.87
C ARG A 11 -11.07 -16.17 -3.36
N GLN A 12 -9.84 -16.52 -2.99
CA GLN A 12 -8.84 -15.56 -2.53
C GLN A 12 -8.83 -14.38 -3.52
N PRO A 13 -8.97 -13.14 -3.05
CA PRO A 13 -8.99 -11.99 -3.95
C PRO A 13 -7.72 -11.99 -4.80
N ASP A 14 -7.87 -11.60 -6.07
CA ASP A 14 -6.78 -11.60 -7.04
C ASP A 14 -5.57 -10.85 -6.44
N PRO A 15 -4.34 -11.39 -6.55
CA PRO A 15 -3.14 -10.68 -6.09
C PRO A 15 -3.07 -9.21 -6.55
N ARG A 16 -3.56 -8.91 -7.76
CA ARG A 16 -3.63 -7.55 -8.28
C ARG A 16 -4.62 -6.68 -7.52
N ASP A 17 -5.82 -7.17 -7.25
CA ASP A 17 -6.84 -6.40 -6.52
C ASP A 17 -6.36 -6.09 -5.11
N ARG A 18 -5.69 -7.07 -4.47
CA ARG A 18 -5.02 -6.85 -3.18
C ARG A 18 -3.93 -5.79 -3.25
N LEU A 19 -3.10 -5.81 -4.30
CA LEU A 19 -2.07 -4.79 -4.49
C LEU A 19 -2.69 -3.40 -4.71
N ILE A 20 -3.75 -3.28 -5.51
CA ILE A 20 -4.45 -2.02 -5.74
C ILE A 20 -5.00 -1.45 -4.43
N VAL A 21 -5.65 -2.28 -3.61
CA VAL A 21 -6.17 -1.87 -2.30
C VAL A 21 -5.04 -1.43 -1.36
N ALA A 22 -3.93 -2.17 -1.32
CA ALA A 22 -2.77 -1.82 -0.51
C ALA A 22 -2.16 -0.47 -0.92
N LEU A 23 -1.95 -0.26 -2.22
CA LEU A 23 -1.43 1.00 -2.75
C LEU A 23 -2.37 2.18 -2.51
N TYR A 24 -3.69 1.97 -2.65
CA TYR A 24 -4.69 2.98 -2.32
C TYR A 24 -4.65 3.35 -0.83
N ALA A 25 -4.58 2.36 0.06
CA ALA A 25 -4.50 2.59 1.49
C ALA A 25 -3.23 3.38 1.87
N GLN A 26 -2.09 3.03 1.26
CA GLN A 26 -0.84 3.76 1.45
C GLN A 26 -0.93 5.21 0.97
N LEU A 27 -1.49 5.44 -0.22
CA LEU A 27 -1.67 6.80 -0.76
C LEU A 27 -2.60 7.64 0.12
N LYS A 28 -3.65 7.02 0.68
CA LYS A 28 -4.56 7.69 1.60
C LYS A 28 -3.85 8.11 2.89
N ALA A 29 -3.11 7.18 3.51
CA ALA A 29 -2.35 7.46 4.73
C ALA A 29 -1.32 8.59 4.53
N GLU A 30 -0.67 8.62 3.36
CA GLU A 30 0.26 9.68 2.97
C GLU A 30 -0.43 11.04 2.90
N ARG A 31 -1.60 11.13 2.26
CA ARG A 31 -2.38 12.38 2.17
C ARG A 31 -2.83 12.88 3.54
N GLU A 32 -3.36 12.00 4.39
CA GLU A 32 -3.76 12.33 5.76
C GLU A 32 -2.57 12.85 6.59
N THR A 33 -1.40 12.24 6.42
CA THR A 33 -0.16 12.69 7.07
C THR A 33 0.26 14.07 6.56
N ARG A 34 0.20 14.31 5.25
CA ARG A 34 0.51 15.62 4.66
C ARG A 34 -0.42 16.71 5.19
N GLU A 35 -1.73 16.46 5.21
CA GLU A 35 -2.72 17.42 5.73
C GLU A 35 -2.47 17.76 7.20
N ALA A 36 -2.13 16.75 8.01
CA ALA A 36 -1.77 16.97 9.42
C ALA A 36 -0.51 17.82 9.55
N LEU A 37 0.54 17.56 8.76
CA LEU A 37 1.76 18.36 8.76
C LEU A 37 1.51 19.80 8.30
N GLU A 38 0.74 20.00 7.23
CA GLU A 38 0.35 21.33 6.76
C GLU A 38 -0.39 22.13 7.84
N TRP A 39 -1.33 21.49 8.54
CA TRP A 39 -2.02 22.10 9.66
C TRP A 39 -1.06 22.47 10.80
N LEU A 40 -0.15 21.57 11.18
CA LEU A 40 0.83 21.83 12.26
C LEU A 40 1.78 22.98 11.90
N ILE A 41 2.21 23.06 10.64
CA ILE A 41 3.05 24.16 10.14
C ILE A 41 2.28 25.49 10.21
N HIS A 42 1.04 25.53 9.74
CA HIS A 42 0.24 26.76 9.74
C HIS A 42 -0.12 27.26 11.14
N ASN A 43 -0.26 26.37 12.12
CA ASN A 43 -0.63 26.73 13.49
C ASN A 43 0.58 26.90 14.42
N GLY A 44 1.81 26.81 13.90
CA GLY A 44 3.05 27.04 14.65
C GLY A 44 3.31 26.03 15.78
N THR A 45 2.69 24.86 15.70
CA THR A 45 2.73 23.82 16.76
C THR A 45 3.86 22.81 16.58
N LEU A 46 4.63 22.91 15.48
CA LEU A 46 5.70 21.97 15.16
C LEU A 46 7.09 22.53 15.52
N SER A 47 7.88 21.78 16.28
CA SER A 47 9.27 22.17 16.62
C SER A 47 10.26 21.78 15.52
N SER A 48 11.39 22.50 15.42
CA SER A 48 12.48 22.18 14.47
C SER A 48 12.98 20.75 14.64
N ALA A 49 13.10 20.28 15.90
CA ALA A 49 13.55 18.93 16.20
C ALA A 49 12.62 17.85 15.63
N VAL A 50 11.31 18.11 15.58
CA VAL A 50 10.34 17.18 14.98
C VAL A 50 10.44 17.20 13.46
N LEU A 51 10.62 18.38 12.84
CA LEU A 51 10.86 18.50 11.41
C LEU A 51 12.14 17.78 10.97
N GLU A 52 13.21 17.91 11.75
CA GLU A 52 14.48 17.24 11.52
C GLU A 52 14.35 15.71 11.66
N ALA A 53 13.59 15.23 12.66
CA ALA A 53 13.31 13.81 12.81
C ALA A 53 12.52 13.24 11.62
N VAL A 54 11.51 13.96 11.13
CA VAL A 54 10.73 13.57 9.95
C VAL A 54 11.58 13.60 8.67
N ALA A 55 12.46 14.59 8.52
CA ALA A 55 13.36 14.67 7.37
C ALA A 55 14.48 13.61 7.42
N GLY A 56 14.89 13.20 8.62
CA GLY A 56 15.93 12.20 8.85
C GLY A 56 15.45 10.75 8.70
N ASP A 57 14.18 10.47 8.99
CA ASP A 57 13.57 9.16 8.74
C ASP A 57 13.09 9.05 7.28
N ALA A 58 14.05 8.92 6.37
CA ALA A 58 13.76 8.72 4.96
C ALA A 58 13.06 7.37 4.77
N VAL A 59 11.87 7.37 4.15
CA VAL A 59 11.26 6.14 3.62
C VAL A 59 12.32 5.47 2.74
N PRO A 60 12.75 4.23 3.06
CA PRO A 60 13.77 3.56 2.28
C PRO A 60 13.35 3.54 0.81
N ALA A 61 14.23 3.99 -0.08
CA ALA A 61 13.98 3.83 -1.50
C ALA A 61 13.71 2.36 -1.78
N ALA A 62 12.63 2.06 -2.52
CA ALA A 62 12.31 0.70 -2.88
C ALA A 62 13.55 0.05 -3.51
N SER A 63 13.98 -1.06 -2.94
CA SER A 63 15.14 -1.78 -3.44
C SER A 63 14.85 -2.35 -4.82
N SER A 64 15.90 -2.56 -5.61
CA SER A 64 15.75 -3.20 -6.93
C SER A 64 15.07 -4.58 -6.83
N ASP A 65 15.24 -5.28 -5.70
CA ASP A 65 14.65 -6.59 -5.47
C ASP A 65 13.15 -6.51 -5.20
N GLU A 66 12.70 -5.51 -4.44
CA GLU A 66 11.27 -5.25 -4.21
C GLU A 66 10.58 -4.84 -5.52
N LEU A 67 11.24 -4.01 -6.33
CA LEU A 67 10.71 -3.63 -7.64
C LEU A 67 10.59 -4.85 -8.57
N ALA A 68 11.62 -5.68 -8.63
CA ALA A 68 11.60 -6.92 -9.43
C ALA A 68 10.51 -7.91 -8.96
N ALA A 69 10.25 -7.98 -7.64
CA ALA A 69 9.17 -8.81 -7.10
C ALA A 69 7.80 -8.33 -7.58
N VAL A 70 7.56 -7.01 -7.61
CA VAL A 70 6.33 -6.42 -8.13
C VAL A 70 6.19 -6.68 -9.64
N GLU A 71 7.25 -6.47 -10.42
CA GLU A 71 7.25 -6.73 -11.87
C GLU A 71 6.90 -8.18 -12.20
N LYS A 72 7.43 -9.13 -11.41
CA LYS A 72 7.11 -10.56 -11.56
C LYS A 72 5.64 -10.86 -11.31
N ILE A 73 5.03 -10.22 -10.31
CA ILE A 73 3.59 -10.36 -10.02
C ILE A 73 2.76 -9.82 -11.20
N VAL A 74 3.13 -8.66 -11.74
CA VAL A 74 2.47 -8.05 -12.90
C VAL A 74 2.60 -8.94 -14.15
N ALA A 75 3.78 -9.49 -14.42
CA ALA A 75 4.02 -10.40 -15.53
C ALA A 75 3.20 -11.71 -15.41
N LEU A 76 3.00 -12.21 -14.19
CA LEU A 76 2.14 -13.37 -13.92
C LEU A 76 0.66 -13.05 -14.12
N ASP A 77 0.18 -11.87 -13.73
CA ASP A 77 -1.20 -11.42 -13.99
C ASP A 77 -1.45 -11.30 -15.51
N ASN A 78 -0.55 -10.66 -16.25
CA ASN A 78 -0.70 -10.48 -17.69
C ASN A 78 -0.78 -11.81 -18.45
N ARG A 79 0.00 -12.83 -18.04
CA ARG A 79 -0.08 -14.16 -18.65
C ARG A 79 -1.40 -14.89 -18.38
N ARG A 80 -2.04 -14.64 -17.23
CA ARG A 80 -3.36 -15.22 -16.91
C ARG A 80 -4.49 -14.58 -17.72
N ARG A 81 -4.33 -13.33 -18.15
CA ARG A 81 -5.33 -12.59 -18.94
C ARG A 81 -5.25 -12.87 -20.45
N GLY A 82 -4.13 -13.41 -20.93
CA GLY A 82 -3.89 -13.72 -22.35
C GLY A 82 -4.33 -15.12 -22.80
N HIS A 83 -5.05 -15.87 -21.96
CA HIS A 83 -5.59 -17.20 -22.24
C HIS A 83 -7.11 -17.23 -22.07
#